data_AF-A0A6L4YV72-F1
#
_entry.id   AF-A0A6L4YV72-F1
#
_cell.length_a   1.000
_cell.length_b   1.000
_cell.length_c   1.000
_cell.angle_alpha   90.00
_cell.angle_beta   90.00
_cell.angle_gamma   90.00
#
_symmetry.space_group_name_H-M   'P 1'
#
loop_
_entity.id
_entity.type
_entity.pdbx_description
1 polymer ?
#
loop_
_entity_poly.entity_id
_entity_poly.type
_entity_poly.pdbx_seq_one_letter_code
_entity_poly.pdbx_strand_id
1 'polypeptide(L)'
;MKGKTFAEKILGAEAGAIVFRKPDIILTHDNTSSIGSTFNKMGGVSVFDPDQLLIVLDHNAPPTNAKLANDYQKIRDIVKQQGIKKFHDVGKGICHQIVSKYARPKMIVVGSDSHTCTAGAFNSFAAGIDRTETAGLWKQGETWFRVPESIKITLNGKLPEGVYAKDLSLWIIGMIGSSGADYMSIEYHGDGVKTLNVADRMTIANLASEMGAKNAVFPADEVLEQWLGHKAEGAWADSDATYAREIVINLNELFPVVAAPHHVDNVKALAEVRGVKLNQALIGTCTNGRIEDLRAAAKILDGKKLPDGFQLLIIPASQEIYLEAMEEGLIKLFMETGANVLAPSCGPCLGTGQGIPADGYTVISTANRNFKGRMGNKESAIYLASPAVVAYSALKGEISDPRGDHFTDKFPFAAEQSKTVDIAQGEDRYAAGSWNYADVDNLNTDQMFAGKFTYEINSSEAEKIMPFLFKGFDDSFSDRVKEGDILVAGANFGCGSSREHPCVGLAYAGVKAVICKSVNRIFYRSSVNQGLPIILLPEAVDAYKQGDKVEIDFAAGIVTVAGKEFRFSPLPAKLMGIFDAKGLVNYVKANA
;
A
#
# COMPACT_ATOMS: atom_id res chain seq x y z
N MET A 1 5.58 30.65 -12.33
CA MET A 1 5.80 29.29 -11.80
C MET A 1 4.67 28.43 -12.33
N LYS A 2 4.91 27.17 -12.68
CA LYS A 2 3.83 26.23 -13.05
C LYS A 2 2.93 26.00 -11.83
N GLY A 3 1.65 25.71 -12.08
CA GLY A 3 0.71 25.27 -11.04
C GLY A 3 1.22 24.03 -10.30
N LYS A 4 0.82 23.89 -9.04
CA LYS A 4 1.21 22.78 -8.16
C LYS A 4 0.09 21.75 -8.01
N THR A 5 0.47 20.48 -7.97
CA THR A 5 -0.44 19.38 -7.61
C THR A 5 -0.82 19.44 -6.12
N PHE A 6 -1.80 18.64 -5.69
CA PHE A 6 -2.16 18.50 -4.28
C PHE A 6 -0.95 18.08 -3.44
N ALA A 7 -0.19 17.08 -3.89
CA ALA A 7 0.95 16.56 -3.15
C ALA A 7 2.04 17.62 -2.98
N GLU A 8 2.34 18.38 -4.03
CA GLU A 8 3.30 19.50 -3.99
C GLU A 8 2.85 20.62 -3.05
N LYS A 9 1.55 20.89 -2.96
CA LYS A 9 0.99 21.89 -2.04
C LYS A 9 1.08 21.43 -0.58
N ILE A 10 0.68 20.20 -0.28
CA ILE A 10 0.72 19.67 1.09
C ILE A 10 2.16 19.53 1.58
N LEU A 11 3.05 19.00 0.74
CA LEU A 11 4.45 18.82 1.11
C LEU A 11 5.28 20.09 0.93
N GLY A 12 4.75 21.11 0.25
CA GLY A 12 5.38 22.43 0.13
C GLY A 12 6.68 22.45 -0.69
N ALA A 13 6.82 21.55 -1.66
CA ALA A 13 7.97 21.47 -2.57
C ALA A 13 7.55 20.84 -3.91
N GLU A 14 8.41 20.96 -4.92
CA GLU A 14 8.20 20.35 -6.25
C GLU A 14 8.30 18.83 -6.20
N ALA A 15 7.63 18.15 -7.15
CA ALA A 15 7.75 16.71 -7.32
C ALA A 15 9.23 16.27 -7.47
N GLY A 16 9.58 15.14 -6.86
CA GLY A 16 10.95 14.63 -6.82
C GLY A 16 11.79 15.13 -5.64
N ALA A 17 11.47 16.31 -5.09
CA ALA A 17 12.18 16.84 -3.94
C ALA A 17 11.97 15.98 -2.69
N ILE A 18 12.98 15.91 -1.81
CA ILE A 18 12.84 15.28 -0.50
C ILE A 18 12.71 16.37 0.56
N VAL A 19 11.68 16.26 1.40
CA VAL A 19 11.38 17.20 2.48
C VAL A 19 11.21 16.47 3.80
N PHE A 20 11.53 17.12 4.91
CA PHE A 20 11.15 16.65 6.24
C PHE A 20 9.87 17.33 6.68
N ARG A 21 8.89 16.55 7.14
CA ARG A 21 7.61 17.06 7.63
C ARG A 21 7.20 16.34 8.90
N LYS A 22 6.54 17.09 9.78
CA LYS A 22 5.84 16.56 10.95
C LYS A 22 4.47 16.04 10.50
N PRO A 23 4.15 14.74 10.63
CA PRO A 23 2.80 14.24 10.36
C PRO A 23 1.81 14.71 11.43
N ASP A 24 0.55 14.93 11.06
CA ASP A 24 -0.51 15.24 12.03
C ASP A 24 -0.98 13.98 12.78
N ILE A 25 -0.93 12.83 12.10
CA ILE A 25 -1.31 11.53 12.66
C ILE A 25 -0.25 10.49 12.30
N ILE A 26 0.15 9.72 13.32
CA ILE A 26 0.99 8.52 13.22
C ILE A 26 0.13 7.33 13.64
N LEU A 27 -0.43 6.62 12.67
CA LEU A 27 -1.25 5.45 12.86
C LEU A 27 -0.37 4.22 13.10
N THR A 28 -0.56 3.56 14.24
CA THR A 28 0.01 2.24 14.48
C THR A 28 -1.08 1.28 14.95
N HIS A 29 -0.80 -0.01 14.85
CA HIS A 29 -1.75 -1.05 15.23
C HIS A 29 -1.07 -2.11 16.11
N ASP A 30 -1.45 -3.38 16.02
CA ASP A 30 -0.85 -4.50 16.74
C ASP A 30 0.69 -4.52 16.69
N ASN A 31 1.29 -3.98 15.63
CA ASN A 31 2.74 -3.85 15.47
C ASN A 31 3.40 -2.82 16.41
N THR A 32 2.62 -2.05 17.17
CA THR A 32 3.08 -1.09 18.19
C THR A 32 4.00 -1.75 19.22
N SER A 33 3.75 -3.01 19.60
CA SER A 33 4.65 -3.76 20.51
C SER A 33 6.08 -3.91 19.92
N SER A 34 6.15 -4.21 18.62
CA SER A 34 7.42 -4.30 17.88
C SER A 34 8.07 -2.93 17.71
N ILE A 35 7.28 -1.90 17.40
CA ILE A 35 7.77 -0.52 17.23
C ILE A 35 8.36 0.00 18.54
N GLY A 36 7.69 -0.21 19.68
CA GLY A 36 8.19 0.16 20.99
C GLY A 36 9.53 -0.50 21.32
N SER A 37 9.71 -1.77 20.92
CA SER A 37 10.99 -2.46 21.08
C SER A 37 12.11 -1.81 20.26
N THR A 38 11.83 -1.40 19.01
CA THR A 38 12.79 -0.68 18.15
C THR A 38 13.08 0.72 18.67
N PHE A 39 12.05 1.44 19.12
CA PHE A 39 12.14 2.75 19.74
C PHE A 39 13.10 2.73 20.95
N ASN A 40 12.94 1.75 21.85
CA ASN A 40 13.86 1.56 22.98
C ASN A 40 15.30 1.26 22.52
N LYS A 41 15.47 0.42 21.49
CA LYS A 41 16.80 0.14 20.90
C LYS A 41 17.45 1.37 20.29
N MET A 42 16.67 2.35 19.85
CA MET A 42 17.15 3.66 19.37
C MET A 42 17.45 4.64 20.52
N GLY A 43 17.36 4.21 21.78
CA GLY A 43 17.51 5.07 22.95
C GLY A 43 16.29 5.96 23.21
N GLY A 44 15.12 5.60 22.68
CA GLY A 44 13.87 6.28 22.97
C GLY A 44 13.43 6.07 24.41
N VAL A 45 13.03 7.14 25.09
CA VAL A 45 12.50 7.13 26.46
C VAL A 45 11.05 7.63 26.47
N SER A 46 10.86 8.84 25.93
CA SER A 46 9.54 9.45 25.72
C SER A 46 9.31 9.71 24.25
N VAL A 47 8.09 9.44 23.76
CA VAL A 47 7.71 9.84 22.40
C VAL A 47 7.73 11.36 22.28
N PHE A 48 8.13 11.87 21.11
CA PHE A 48 8.29 13.30 20.84
C PHE A 48 6.99 14.08 21.06
N ASP A 49 5.87 13.55 20.57
CA ASP A 49 4.55 14.15 20.70
C ASP A 49 3.46 13.05 20.75
N PRO A 50 2.94 12.73 21.95
CA PRO A 50 1.87 11.74 22.11
C PRO A 50 0.59 12.08 21.34
N ASP A 51 0.32 13.36 21.08
CA ASP A 51 -0.86 13.80 20.35
C ASP A 51 -0.75 13.53 18.85
N GLN A 52 0.41 13.17 18.30
CA GLN A 52 0.51 12.64 16.94
C GLN A 52 0.01 11.18 16.85
N LEU A 53 0.16 10.37 17.90
CA LEU A 53 -0.04 8.93 17.82
C LEU A 53 -1.53 8.55 17.86
N LEU A 54 -1.97 7.73 16.90
CA LEU A 54 -3.25 7.04 16.88
C LEU A 54 -2.97 5.53 16.91
N ILE A 55 -3.34 4.85 17.99
CA ILE A 55 -3.05 3.43 18.19
C ILE A 55 -4.36 2.64 18.19
N VAL A 56 -4.47 1.62 17.33
CA VAL A 56 -5.70 0.82 17.17
C VAL A 56 -5.39 -0.67 17.22
N LEU A 57 -6.06 -1.46 18.06
CA LEU A 57 -5.90 -2.92 18.10
C LEU A 57 -6.99 -3.61 17.28
N ASP A 58 -6.64 -4.13 16.10
CA ASP A 58 -7.63 -4.59 15.12
C ASP A 58 -7.23 -5.82 14.28
N HIS A 59 -5.94 -6.12 14.09
CA HIS A 59 -5.53 -7.13 13.11
C HIS A 59 -5.94 -8.55 13.52
N ASN A 60 -5.86 -8.85 14.81
CA ASN A 60 -6.26 -10.15 15.34
C ASN A 60 -6.94 -9.97 16.71
N ALA A 61 -7.94 -9.08 16.71
CA ALA A 61 -8.69 -8.62 17.87
C ALA A 61 -10.11 -9.24 17.89
N PRO A 62 -10.54 -9.94 18.95
CA PRO A 62 -9.79 -10.27 20.17
C PRO A 62 -8.63 -11.26 19.93
N PRO A 63 -7.60 -11.25 20.81
CA PRO A 63 -6.39 -12.05 20.60
C PRO A 63 -6.70 -13.55 20.56
N THR A 64 -6.19 -14.24 19.54
CA THR A 64 -6.42 -15.69 19.36
C THR A 64 -5.45 -16.59 20.11
N ASN A 65 -4.42 -16.03 20.74
CA ASN A 65 -3.44 -16.77 21.54
C ASN A 65 -2.79 -15.89 22.62
N ALA A 66 -2.15 -16.54 23.60
CA ALA A 66 -1.52 -15.88 24.75
C ALA A 66 -0.38 -14.93 24.36
N LYS A 67 0.40 -15.23 23.32
CA LYS A 67 1.48 -14.34 22.86
C LYS A 67 0.91 -13.00 22.40
N LEU A 68 -0.14 -13.02 21.58
CA LEU A 68 -0.78 -11.80 21.11
C LEU A 68 -1.45 -11.03 22.26
N ALA A 69 -2.10 -11.74 23.19
CA ALA A 69 -2.65 -11.11 24.39
C ALA A 69 -1.58 -10.38 25.21
N ASN A 70 -0.39 -10.96 25.36
CA ASN A 70 0.75 -10.31 26.01
C ASN A 70 1.27 -9.11 25.21
N ASP A 71 1.32 -9.19 23.89
CA ASP A 71 1.70 -8.06 23.04
C ASP A 71 0.69 -6.90 23.16
N TYR A 72 -0.62 -7.19 23.26
CA TYR A 72 -1.64 -6.17 23.53
C TYR A 72 -1.48 -5.55 24.90
N GLN A 73 -1.13 -6.33 25.92
CA GLN A 73 -0.86 -5.77 27.25
C GLN A 73 0.32 -4.80 27.22
N LYS A 74 1.44 -5.16 26.56
CA LYS A 74 2.57 -4.24 26.38
C LYS A 74 2.17 -2.94 25.68
N ILE A 75 1.28 -3.02 24.68
CA ILE A 75 0.79 -1.83 23.98
C ILE A 75 -0.01 -0.93 24.92
N ARG A 76 -0.90 -1.50 25.74
CA ARG A 76 -1.64 -0.74 26.77
C ARG A 76 -0.68 -0.08 27.77
N ASP A 77 0.38 -0.78 28.17
CA ASP A 77 1.40 -0.23 29.06
C ASP A 77 2.15 0.94 28.40
N ILE A 78 2.55 0.81 27.12
CA ILE A 78 3.15 1.90 26.34
C ILE A 78 2.20 3.10 26.25
N VAL A 79 0.94 2.87 25.89
CA VAL A 79 -0.10 3.92 25.80
C VAL A 79 -0.20 4.70 27.10
N LYS A 80 -0.27 3.98 28.23
CA LYS A 80 -0.34 4.60 29.56
C LYS A 80 0.93 5.36 29.92
N GLN A 81 2.10 4.76 29.72
CA GLN A 81 3.39 5.36 30.06
C GLN A 81 3.69 6.62 29.24
N GLN A 82 3.33 6.61 27.96
CA GLN A 82 3.60 7.69 27.01
C GLN A 82 2.48 8.74 26.96
N GLY A 83 1.38 8.55 27.71
CA GLY A 83 0.28 9.51 27.77
C GLY A 83 -0.54 9.63 26.47
N ILE A 84 -0.62 8.54 25.69
CA ILE A 84 -1.28 8.54 24.37
C ILE A 84 -2.80 8.50 24.54
N LYS A 85 -3.49 9.54 24.06
CA LYS A 85 -4.96 9.68 24.23
C LYS A 85 -5.78 9.03 23.13
N LYS A 86 -5.27 9.01 21.89
CA LYS A 86 -5.95 8.43 20.73
C LYS A 86 -5.68 6.92 20.66
N PHE A 87 -6.10 6.19 21.69
CA PHE A 87 -6.00 4.74 21.75
C PHE A 87 -7.38 4.09 21.60
N HIS A 88 -7.49 3.15 20.67
CA HIS A 88 -8.67 2.33 20.42
C HIS A 88 -8.34 0.88 20.69
N ASP A 89 -8.83 0.38 21.81
CA ASP A 89 -8.61 -1.00 22.24
C ASP A 89 -9.40 -2.00 21.36
N VAL A 90 -9.16 -3.28 21.60
CA VAL A 90 -9.81 -4.42 20.96
C VAL A 90 -11.33 -4.23 20.87
N GLY A 91 -11.86 -4.48 19.68
CA GLY A 91 -13.30 -4.44 19.40
C GLY A 91 -13.85 -3.06 19.01
N LYS A 92 -13.02 -2.01 18.99
CA LYS A 92 -13.46 -0.67 18.56
C LYS A 92 -13.62 -0.54 17.06
N GLY A 93 -12.77 -1.22 16.28
CA GLY A 93 -12.84 -1.22 14.83
C GLY A 93 -11.47 -1.23 14.19
N ILE A 94 -11.48 -1.32 12.86
CA ILE A 94 -10.29 -1.44 12.04
C ILE A 94 -9.62 -0.06 11.90
N CYS A 95 -8.30 0.00 11.98
CA CYS A 95 -7.50 1.22 12.03
C CYS A 95 -7.86 2.22 10.92
N HIS A 96 -8.07 1.75 9.69
CA HIS A 96 -8.46 2.58 8.54
C HIS A 96 -9.93 3.04 8.56
N GLN A 97 -10.78 2.39 9.34
CA GLN A 97 -12.11 2.92 9.66
C GLN A 97 -12.00 3.93 10.81
N ILE A 98 -11.21 3.65 11.84
CA ILE A 98 -11.03 4.53 13.00
C ILE A 98 -10.36 5.86 12.61
N VAL A 99 -9.44 5.85 11.65
CA VAL A 99 -8.78 7.07 11.16
C VAL A 99 -9.79 8.08 10.58
N SER A 100 -10.95 7.64 10.08
CA SER A 100 -12.02 8.54 9.59
C SER A 100 -12.52 9.52 10.65
N LYS A 101 -12.39 9.18 11.93
CA LYS A 101 -12.77 10.05 13.05
C LYS A 101 -11.80 11.22 13.24
N TYR A 102 -10.55 11.06 12.78
CA TYR A 102 -9.44 11.96 13.06
C TYR A 102 -8.89 12.67 11.83
N ALA A 103 -8.91 12.04 10.66
CA ALA A 103 -8.41 12.62 9.42
C ALA A 103 -9.23 13.86 9.04
N ARG A 104 -8.52 14.93 8.69
CA ARG A 104 -9.10 16.21 8.27
C ARG A 104 -8.36 16.73 7.03
N PRO A 105 -8.98 17.65 6.28
CA PRO A 105 -8.33 18.25 5.12
C PRO A 105 -6.96 18.83 5.46
N LYS A 106 -6.02 18.73 4.51
CA LYS A 106 -4.62 19.20 4.61
C LYS A 106 -3.70 18.43 5.57
N MET A 107 -4.21 17.49 6.36
CA MET A 107 -3.37 16.70 7.24
C MET A 107 -2.39 15.81 6.47
N ILE A 108 -1.21 15.60 7.04
CA ILE A 108 -0.28 14.53 6.69
C ILE A 108 -0.53 13.35 7.66
N VAL A 109 -1.03 12.25 7.12
CA VAL A 109 -1.32 11.02 7.89
C VAL A 109 -0.34 9.94 7.47
N VAL A 110 0.46 9.45 8.40
CA VAL A 110 1.35 8.30 8.16
C VAL A 110 0.92 7.13 9.02
N GLY A 111 1.22 5.92 8.58
CA GLY A 111 0.95 4.75 9.40
C GLY A 111 1.81 3.56 9.08
N SER A 112 2.07 2.72 10.08
CA SER A 112 2.81 1.46 9.95
C SER A 112 2.01 0.34 9.24
N ASP A 113 1.12 0.75 8.33
CA ASP A 113 0.21 -0.06 7.52
C ASP A 113 0.06 0.57 6.12
N SER A 114 0.07 -0.27 5.08
CA SER A 114 0.01 0.18 3.68
C SER A 114 -1.28 0.88 3.27
N HIS A 115 -2.40 0.55 3.91
CA HIS A 115 -3.74 1.05 3.57
C HIS A 115 -4.09 2.35 4.27
N THR A 116 -3.12 2.96 4.98
CA THR A 116 -3.24 4.31 5.57
C THR A 116 -3.70 5.34 4.54
N CYS A 117 -3.41 5.13 3.25
CA CYS A 117 -3.91 5.93 2.12
C CYS A 117 -5.44 6.11 2.10
N THR A 118 -6.21 5.27 2.81
CA THR A 118 -7.65 5.46 3.08
C THR A 118 -7.98 6.89 3.56
N ALA A 119 -7.07 7.52 4.34
CA ALA A 119 -7.28 8.89 4.83
C ALA A 119 -7.31 9.96 3.73
N GLY A 120 -6.86 9.64 2.50
CA GLY A 120 -6.98 10.54 1.36
C GLY A 120 -8.43 10.83 0.92
N ALA A 121 -9.40 10.02 1.37
CA ALA A 121 -10.84 10.34 1.25
C ALA A 121 -11.25 11.64 1.97
N PHE A 122 -10.44 12.09 2.93
CA PHE A 122 -10.69 13.28 3.76
C PHE A 122 -9.84 14.49 3.34
N ASN A 123 -9.35 14.50 2.09
CA ASN A 123 -8.44 15.53 1.57
C ASN A 123 -7.11 15.61 2.36
N SER A 124 -6.65 14.48 2.90
CA SER A 124 -5.36 14.35 3.59
C SER A 124 -4.31 13.75 2.66
N PHE A 125 -3.03 14.11 2.84
CA PHE A 125 -1.94 13.34 2.24
C PHE A 125 -1.64 12.15 3.16
N ALA A 126 -1.86 10.94 2.67
CA ALA A 126 -1.83 9.75 3.50
C ALA A 126 -0.92 8.67 2.92
N ALA A 127 0.00 8.15 3.75
CA ALA A 127 1.01 7.22 3.29
C ALA A 127 1.37 6.13 4.30
N GLY A 128 1.51 4.89 3.82
CA GLY A 128 2.16 3.82 4.57
C GLY A 128 3.66 4.07 4.74
N ILE A 129 4.17 3.75 5.93
CA ILE A 129 5.58 3.79 6.33
C ILE A 129 5.95 2.49 7.07
N ASP A 130 7.22 2.19 7.26
CA ASP A 130 7.61 0.97 7.98
C ASP A 130 7.74 1.17 9.50
N ARG A 131 7.95 0.05 10.22
CA ARG A 131 8.06 0.02 11.68
C ARG A 131 9.30 0.72 12.21
N THR A 132 10.41 0.68 11.48
CA THR A 132 11.68 1.30 11.89
C THR A 132 11.59 2.82 11.75
N GLU A 133 11.02 3.29 10.64
CA GLU A 133 10.71 4.70 10.41
C GLU A 133 9.70 5.22 11.42
N THR A 134 8.68 4.43 11.76
CA THR A 134 7.72 4.81 12.79
C THR A 134 8.40 4.96 14.16
N ALA A 135 9.33 4.07 14.52
CA ALA A 135 10.10 4.20 15.76
C ALA A 135 11.04 5.44 15.74
N GLY A 136 11.69 5.71 14.62
CA GLY A 136 12.48 6.94 14.44
C GLY A 136 11.61 8.19 14.54
N LEU A 137 10.43 8.16 13.97
CA LEU A 137 9.44 9.23 14.00
C LEU A 137 8.87 9.45 15.40
N TRP A 138 8.62 8.40 16.18
CA TRP A 138 8.27 8.52 17.61
C TRP A 138 9.33 9.27 18.40
N LYS A 139 10.61 9.17 18.00
CA LYS A 139 11.70 9.88 18.69
C LYS A 139 11.93 11.29 18.16
N GLN A 140 11.81 11.52 16.86
CA GLN A 140 12.15 12.80 16.22
C GLN A 140 10.97 13.73 15.95
N GLY A 141 9.73 13.23 15.95
CA GLY A 141 8.51 14.00 15.62
C GLY A 141 8.27 14.23 14.12
N GLU A 142 9.30 14.17 13.30
CA GLU A 142 9.22 14.32 11.84
C GLU A 142 9.97 13.22 11.08
N THR A 143 9.63 13.05 9.80
CA THR A 143 10.31 12.11 8.90
C THR A 143 10.42 12.69 7.50
N TRP A 144 11.19 12.02 6.65
CA TRP A 144 11.40 12.40 5.26
C TRP A 144 10.25 11.93 4.36
N PHE A 145 9.97 12.73 3.34
CA PHE A 145 9.01 12.46 2.28
C PHE A 145 9.65 12.86 0.96
N ARG A 146 9.71 11.94 0.00
CA ARG A 146 9.89 12.34 -1.39
C ARG A 146 8.53 12.82 -1.90
N VAL A 147 8.46 14.04 -2.44
CA VAL A 147 7.24 14.58 -3.04
C VAL A 147 6.92 13.74 -4.29
N PRO A 148 5.79 13.04 -4.33
CA PRO A 148 5.49 12.16 -5.44
C PRO A 148 5.01 12.95 -6.67
N GLU A 149 5.40 12.50 -7.86
CA GLU A 149 4.71 12.83 -9.09
C GLU A 149 3.23 12.42 -8.98
N SER A 150 2.36 13.10 -9.72
CA SER A 150 0.91 12.88 -9.61
C SER A 150 0.28 12.36 -10.90
N ILE A 151 -0.67 11.42 -10.74
CA ILE A 151 -1.60 10.96 -11.78
C ILE A 151 -2.93 11.65 -11.57
N LYS A 152 -3.48 12.25 -12.63
CA LYS A 152 -4.85 12.78 -12.62
C LYS A 152 -5.80 11.73 -13.18
N ILE A 153 -6.77 11.31 -12.39
CA ILE A 153 -7.88 10.46 -12.86
C ILE A 153 -9.15 11.30 -12.86
N THR A 154 -9.64 11.63 -14.05
CA THR A 154 -10.88 12.39 -14.25
C THR A 154 -12.05 11.42 -14.39
N LEU A 155 -12.98 11.45 -13.44
CA LEU A 155 -14.19 10.63 -13.39
C LEU A 155 -15.38 11.45 -13.92
N ASN A 156 -16.02 10.96 -14.98
CA ASN A 156 -17.20 11.59 -15.57
C ASN A 156 -18.45 10.74 -15.38
N GLY A 157 -19.62 11.38 -15.23
CA GLY A 157 -20.89 10.66 -15.09
C GLY A 157 -21.10 10.03 -13.71
N LYS A 158 -21.80 8.89 -13.63
CA LYS A 158 -22.06 8.20 -12.36
C LYS A 158 -22.00 6.68 -12.51
N LEU A 159 -21.70 5.97 -11.42
CA LEU A 159 -21.74 4.51 -11.41
C LEU A 159 -23.18 4.01 -11.68
N PRO A 160 -23.37 3.02 -12.57
CA PRO A 160 -24.67 2.39 -12.79
C PRO A 160 -25.18 1.64 -11.55
N GLU A 161 -26.48 1.38 -11.50
CA GLU A 161 -27.04 0.51 -10.45
C GLU A 161 -26.38 -0.88 -10.49
N GLY A 162 -26.00 -1.39 -9.32
CA GLY A 162 -25.30 -2.66 -9.18
C GLY A 162 -23.78 -2.57 -9.36
N VAL A 163 -23.23 -1.39 -9.67
CA VAL A 163 -21.79 -1.12 -9.73
C VAL A 163 -21.38 -0.26 -8.54
N TYR A 164 -20.31 -0.64 -7.86
CA TYR A 164 -19.89 -0.02 -6.61
C TYR A 164 -18.47 0.55 -6.69
N ALA A 165 -18.07 1.35 -5.69
CA ALA A 165 -16.73 1.92 -5.61
C ALA A 165 -15.60 0.88 -5.69
N LYS A 166 -15.86 -0.34 -5.21
CA LYS A 166 -14.94 -1.48 -5.34
C LYS A 166 -14.70 -1.86 -6.81
N ASP A 167 -15.74 -1.86 -7.64
CA ASP A 167 -15.64 -2.17 -9.06
C ASP A 167 -14.82 -1.09 -9.79
N LEU A 168 -15.02 0.20 -9.47
CA LEU A 168 -14.19 1.29 -10.00
C LEU A 168 -12.71 1.13 -9.64
N SER A 169 -12.40 0.81 -8.39
CA SER A 169 -11.01 0.57 -7.97
C SER A 169 -10.37 -0.60 -8.71
N LEU A 170 -11.08 -1.74 -8.81
CA LEU A 170 -10.59 -2.89 -9.55
C LEU A 170 -10.45 -2.57 -11.04
N TRP A 171 -11.37 -1.82 -11.63
CA TRP A 171 -11.28 -1.35 -13.00
C TRP A 171 -10.00 -0.54 -13.25
N ILE A 172 -9.68 0.41 -12.36
CA ILE A 172 -8.46 1.20 -12.44
C ILE A 172 -7.23 0.30 -12.31
N ILE A 173 -7.20 -0.60 -11.32
CA ILE A 173 -6.08 -1.53 -11.11
C ILE A 173 -5.88 -2.43 -12.33
N GLY A 174 -6.94 -2.98 -12.92
CA GLY A 174 -6.85 -3.81 -14.13
C GLY A 174 -6.40 -3.03 -15.37
N MET A 175 -6.68 -1.72 -15.42
CA MET A 175 -6.25 -0.84 -16.51
C MET A 175 -4.78 -0.43 -16.41
N ILE A 176 -4.27 -0.16 -15.20
CA ILE A 176 -2.90 0.37 -15.02
C ILE A 176 -1.90 -0.63 -14.45
N GLY A 177 -2.38 -1.77 -13.94
CA GLY A 177 -1.58 -2.80 -13.29
C GLY A 177 -1.25 -2.47 -11.82
N SER A 178 -0.75 -3.49 -11.09
CA SER A 178 -0.38 -3.38 -9.67
C SER A 178 0.79 -2.44 -9.39
N SER A 179 1.56 -2.05 -10.42
CA SER A 179 2.64 -1.06 -10.34
C SER A 179 2.34 0.22 -11.13
N GLY A 180 1.11 0.40 -11.63
CA GLY A 180 0.76 1.48 -12.56
C GLY A 180 0.83 2.90 -11.99
N ALA A 181 0.87 3.03 -10.68
CA ALA A 181 1.02 4.27 -9.93
C ALA A 181 2.14 4.19 -8.88
N ASP A 182 3.18 3.37 -9.12
CA ASP A 182 4.25 3.15 -8.14
C ASP A 182 4.91 4.46 -7.67
N TYR A 183 4.91 4.66 -6.35
CA TYR A 183 5.30 5.89 -5.65
C TYR A 183 4.48 7.16 -5.98
N MET A 184 3.56 7.15 -6.95
CA MET A 184 2.83 8.34 -7.37
C MET A 184 1.68 8.70 -6.41
N SER A 185 1.26 9.96 -6.44
CA SER A 185 0.00 10.41 -5.84
C SER A 185 -1.11 10.38 -6.89
N ILE A 186 -2.25 9.77 -6.58
CA ILE A 186 -3.42 9.81 -7.45
C ILE A 186 -4.35 10.94 -6.97
N GLU A 187 -4.78 11.79 -7.89
CA GLU A 187 -5.82 12.78 -7.65
C GLU A 187 -7.07 12.44 -8.44
N TYR A 188 -8.20 12.34 -7.76
CA TYR A 188 -9.51 12.12 -8.40
C TYR A 188 -10.19 13.45 -8.71
N HIS A 189 -10.40 13.71 -10.00
CA HIS A 189 -11.02 14.92 -10.56
C HIS A 189 -12.31 14.55 -11.29
N GLY A 190 -13.03 15.56 -11.81
CA GLY A 190 -14.22 15.37 -12.63
C GLY A 190 -15.54 15.43 -11.85
N ASP A 191 -16.64 15.58 -12.58
CA ASP A 191 -17.98 15.71 -12.02
C ASP A 191 -18.47 14.43 -11.33
N GLY A 192 -17.98 13.27 -11.77
CA GLY A 192 -18.29 11.96 -11.17
C GLY A 192 -17.78 11.81 -9.74
N VAL A 193 -16.81 12.61 -9.29
CA VAL A 193 -16.37 12.60 -7.88
C VAL A 193 -17.50 12.98 -6.92
N LYS A 194 -18.40 13.87 -7.35
CA LYS A 194 -19.54 14.33 -6.53
C LYS A 194 -20.61 13.26 -6.36
N THR A 195 -20.57 12.18 -7.16
CA THR A 195 -21.52 11.06 -7.04
C THR A 195 -21.04 9.98 -6.09
N LEU A 196 -19.83 10.09 -5.55
CA LEU A 196 -19.20 9.13 -4.63
C LEU A 196 -19.29 9.67 -3.21
N ASN A 197 -19.96 8.93 -2.31
CA ASN A 197 -20.02 9.31 -0.90
C ASN A 197 -18.66 9.07 -0.20
N VAL A 198 -18.51 9.46 1.06
CA VAL A 198 -17.22 9.30 1.78
C VAL A 198 -16.82 7.82 1.93
N ALA A 199 -17.76 6.90 2.13
CA ALA A 199 -17.47 5.46 2.16
C ALA A 199 -16.89 4.99 0.80
N ASP A 200 -17.48 5.39 -0.31
CA ASP A 200 -16.97 5.09 -1.66
C ASP A 200 -15.54 5.59 -1.84
N ARG A 201 -15.30 6.85 -1.46
CA ARG A 201 -13.97 7.49 -1.53
C ARG A 201 -12.95 6.77 -0.66
N MET A 202 -13.33 6.34 0.54
CA MET A 202 -12.47 5.55 1.41
C MET A 202 -12.12 4.19 0.78
N THR A 203 -13.08 3.50 0.14
CA THR A 203 -12.81 2.24 -0.58
C THR A 203 -11.83 2.46 -1.73
N ILE A 204 -11.99 3.54 -2.50
CA ILE A 204 -11.11 3.87 -3.62
C ILE A 204 -9.71 4.27 -3.16
N ALA A 205 -9.62 5.14 -2.14
CA ALA A 205 -8.34 5.54 -1.57
C ALA A 205 -7.61 4.36 -0.91
N ASN A 206 -8.34 3.43 -0.27
CA ASN A 206 -7.77 2.22 0.31
C ASN A 206 -7.09 1.35 -0.76
N LEU A 207 -7.78 1.07 -1.87
CA LEU A 207 -7.28 0.21 -2.93
C LEU A 207 -6.20 0.85 -3.81
N ALA A 208 -5.93 2.15 -3.67
CA ALA A 208 -4.84 2.80 -4.39
C ALA A 208 -3.46 2.21 -4.04
N SER A 209 -3.29 1.67 -2.83
CA SER A 209 -2.04 0.98 -2.48
C SER A 209 -1.76 -0.25 -3.34
N GLU A 210 -2.80 -0.81 -3.97
CA GLU A 210 -2.75 -2.07 -4.73
C GLU A 210 -2.37 -1.83 -6.19
N MET A 211 -2.33 -0.57 -6.63
CA MET A 211 -1.73 -0.10 -7.88
C MET A 211 -0.39 0.61 -7.65
N GLY A 212 0.21 0.46 -6.46
CA GLY A 212 1.52 1.01 -6.12
C GLY A 212 1.51 2.46 -5.62
N ALA A 213 0.35 3.12 -5.57
CA ALA A 213 0.25 4.52 -5.18
C ALA A 213 0.81 4.78 -3.78
N LYS A 214 1.51 5.92 -3.63
CA LYS A 214 1.95 6.42 -2.33
C LYS A 214 0.79 7.04 -1.56
N ASN A 215 -0.07 7.76 -2.27
CA ASN A 215 -1.25 8.46 -1.78
C ASN A 215 -2.33 8.45 -2.86
N ALA A 216 -3.61 8.53 -2.46
CA ALA A 216 -4.71 8.78 -3.38
C ALA A 216 -5.76 9.65 -2.70
N VAL A 217 -6.13 10.76 -3.34
CA VAL A 217 -6.84 11.86 -2.66
C VAL A 217 -8.07 12.34 -3.41
N PHE A 218 -9.08 12.73 -2.64
CA PHE A 218 -10.30 13.38 -3.09
C PHE A 218 -10.34 14.86 -2.66
N PRO A 219 -11.09 15.72 -3.38
CA PRO A 219 -11.22 17.12 -3.01
C PRO A 219 -11.98 17.27 -1.68
N ALA A 220 -11.71 18.36 -0.96
CA ALA A 220 -12.57 18.83 0.11
C ALA A 220 -13.78 19.56 -0.51
N ASP A 221 -14.78 18.79 -0.91
CA ASP A 221 -15.99 19.26 -1.57
C ASP A 221 -17.23 19.12 -0.67
N GLU A 222 -18.41 19.42 -1.22
CA GLU A 222 -19.66 19.45 -0.46
C GLU A 222 -20.02 18.08 0.16
N VAL A 223 -19.57 16.98 -0.43
CA VAL A 223 -19.76 15.62 0.12
C VAL A 223 -18.95 15.44 1.39
N LEU A 224 -17.70 15.90 1.40
CA LEU A 224 -16.88 15.86 2.62
C LEU A 224 -17.41 16.82 3.68
N GLU A 225 -17.90 18.00 3.29
CA GLU A 225 -18.52 18.96 4.21
C GLU A 225 -19.75 18.38 4.91
N GLN A 226 -20.61 17.71 4.14
CA GLN A 226 -21.79 17.03 4.67
C GLN A 226 -21.41 15.94 5.68
N TRP A 227 -20.38 15.14 5.37
CA TRP A 227 -19.86 14.12 6.29
C TRP A 227 -19.29 14.71 7.58
N LEU A 228 -18.53 15.81 7.47
CA LEU A 228 -17.91 16.47 8.61
C LEU A 228 -18.91 17.30 9.43
N GLY A 229 -20.07 17.65 8.88
CA GLY A 229 -21.06 18.53 9.51
C GLY A 229 -20.64 20.00 9.57
N HIS A 230 -19.59 20.39 8.84
CA HIS A 230 -19.09 21.75 8.75
C HIS A 230 -18.28 21.97 7.47
N LYS A 231 -18.07 23.24 7.10
CA LYS A 231 -17.28 23.62 5.93
C LYS A 231 -15.85 23.10 6.03
N ALA A 232 -15.32 22.53 4.94
CA ALA A 232 -14.05 21.83 4.91
C ALA A 232 -13.01 22.66 4.13
N GLU A 233 -12.10 23.32 4.83
CA GLU A 233 -11.03 24.09 4.17
C GLU A 233 -9.87 23.20 3.73
N GLY A 234 -10.01 22.59 2.55
CA GLY A 234 -8.98 21.71 1.97
C GLY A 234 -7.92 22.40 1.13
N ALA A 235 -7.01 21.57 0.62
CA ALA A 235 -6.09 21.91 -0.45
C ALA A 235 -6.48 21.16 -1.71
N TRP A 236 -6.26 21.77 -2.87
CA TRP A 236 -6.45 21.12 -4.17
C TRP A 236 -5.42 21.63 -5.17
N ALA A 237 -5.18 20.89 -6.24
CA ALA A 237 -4.24 21.27 -7.29
C ALA A 237 -4.61 22.62 -7.94
N ASP A 238 -3.60 23.36 -8.42
CA ASP A 238 -3.83 24.53 -9.26
C ASP A 238 -4.41 24.11 -10.62
N SER A 239 -5.13 25.02 -11.29
CA SER A 239 -5.78 24.74 -12.57
C SER A 239 -4.79 24.44 -13.71
N ASP A 240 -3.55 24.93 -13.60
CA ASP A 240 -2.44 24.73 -14.53
C ASP A 240 -1.37 23.76 -14.02
N ALA A 241 -1.70 22.93 -13.01
CA ALA A 241 -0.81 21.88 -12.51
C ALA A 241 -0.52 20.82 -13.58
N THR A 242 0.72 20.34 -13.62
CA THR A 242 1.18 19.32 -14.58
C THR A 242 1.20 17.94 -13.95
N TYR A 243 0.68 16.94 -14.65
CA TYR A 243 0.59 15.56 -14.18
C TYR A 243 1.52 14.65 -14.97
N ALA A 244 2.09 13.64 -14.31
CA ALA A 244 2.93 12.63 -14.97
C ALA A 244 2.10 11.74 -15.92
N ARG A 245 0.82 11.54 -15.59
CA ARG A 245 -0.15 10.83 -16.43
C ARG A 245 -1.55 11.37 -16.17
N GLU A 246 -2.34 11.49 -17.23
CA GLU A 246 -3.76 11.81 -17.14
C GLU A 246 -4.59 10.66 -17.69
N ILE A 247 -5.67 10.33 -16.98
CA ILE A 247 -6.58 9.22 -17.28
C ILE A 247 -8.00 9.76 -17.18
N VAL A 248 -8.85 9.41 -18.14
CA VAL A 248 -10.27 9.77 -18.14
C VAL A 248 -11.10 8.49 -18.08
N ILE A 249 -12.08 8.44 -17.17
CA ILE A 249 -12.96 7.28 -16.97
C ILE A 249 -14.41 7.77 -17.02
N ASN A 250 -15.19 7.20 -17.94
CA ASN A 250 -16.64 7.38 -17.96
C ASN A 250 -17.28 6.36 -17.01
N LEU A 251 -17.77 6.81 -15.85
CA LEU A 251 -18.36 5.94 -14.84
C LEU A 251 -19.58 5.16 -15.36
N ASN A 252 -20.32 5.71 -16.35
CA ASN A 252 -21.52 5.07 -16.90
C ASN A 252 -21.22 3.78 -17.68
N GLU A 253 -19.97 3.58 -18.10
CA GLU A 253 -19.54 2.41 -18.89
C GLU A 253 -19.05 1.26 -18.00
N LEU A 254 -18.88 1.50 -16.70
CA LEU A 254 -18.41 0.46 -15.78
C LEU A 254 -19.50 -0.58 -15.55
N PHE A 255 -19.04 -1.80 -15.34
CA PHE A 255 -19.83 -2.95 -14.93
C PHE A 255 -19.12 -3.68 -13.78
N PRO A 256 -19.82 -4.56 -13.05
CA PRO A 256 -19.21 -5.33 -11.96
C PRO A 256 -18.06 -6.19 -12.47
N VAL A 257 -16.96 -6.18 -11.73
CA VAL A 257 -15.73 -6.92 -12.06
C VAL A 257 -15.23 -7.71 -10.86
N VAL A 258 -14.29 -8.62 -11.13
CA VAL A 258 -13.63 -9.42 -10.10
C VAL A 258 -12.15 -9.51 -10.38
N ALA A 259 -11.31 -9.33 -9.35
CA ALA A 259 -9.89 -9.65 -9.43
C ALA A 259 -9.69 -11.15 -9.15
N ALA A 260 -9.30 -11.89 -10.18
CA ALA A 260 -9.01 -13.31 -10.10
C ALA A 260 -7.64 -13.57 -9.44
N PRO A 261 -7.45 -14.70 -8.76
CA PRO A 261 -6.18 -15.04 -8.14
C PRO A 261 -5.05 -15.18 -9.17
N HIS A 262 -3.78 -15.05 -8.78
CA HIS A 262 -3.29 -14.63 -7.46
C HIS A 262 -2.76 -13.18 -7.47
N HIS A 263 -3.28 -12.35 -8.37
CA HIS A 263 -2.85 -10.97 -8.53
C HIS A 263 -4.05 -10.03 -8.59
N VAL A 264 -3.95 -8.89 -7.90
CA VAL A 264 -5.07 -7.93 -7.77
C VAL A 264 -5.40 -7.25 -9.11
N ASP A 265 -4.44 -7.20 -10.02
CA ASP A 265 -4.55 -6.66 -11.38
C ASP A 265 -5.00 -7.69 -12.43
N ASN A 266 -5.20 -8.96 -12.05
CA ASN A 266 -5.85 -9.96 -12.89
C ASN A 266 -7.38 -9.78 -12.88
N VAL A 267 -7.82 -8.61 -13.34
CA VAL A 267 -9.22 -8.19 -13.31
C VAL A 267 -9.97 -8.75 -14.52
N LYS A 268 -11.17 -9.26 -14.26
CA LYS A 268 -12.04 -9.90 -15.25
C LYS A 268 -13.47 -9.42 -15.08
N ALA A 269 -14.23 -9.40 -16.17
CA ALA A 269 -15.67 -9.30 -16.08
C ALA A 269 -16.23 -10.56 -15.42
N LEU A 270 -17.36 -10.45 -14.71
CA LEU A 270 -17.98 -11.62 -14.06
C LEU A 270 -18.36 -12.72 -15.07
N ALA A 271 -18.74 -12.33 -16.30
CA ALA A 271 -19.06 -13.29 -17.37
C ALA A 271 -17.85 -14.17 -17.78
N GLU A 272 -16.61 -13.68 -17.62
CA GLU A 272 -15.39 -14.41 -18.00
C GLU A 272 -14.98 -15.49 -16.98
N VAL A 273 -15.54 -15.45 -15.77
CA VAL A 273 -15.27 -16.42 -14.69
C VAL A 273 -16.54 -17.05 -14.15
N ARG A 274 -17.63 -16.99 -14.93
CA ARG A 274 -18.92 -17.56 -14.55
C ARG A 274 -18.79 -19.05 -14.25
N GLY A 275 -19.45 -19.50 -13.18
CA GLY A 275 -19.49 -20.91 -12.80
C GLY A 275 -18.27 -21.40 -12.00
N VAL A 276 -17.28 -20.53 -11.73
CA VAL A 276 -16.22 -20.83 -10.76
C VAL A 276 -16.88 -21.11 -9.41
N LYS A 277 -16.77 -22.36 -8.94
CA LYS A 277 -17.34 -22.80 -7.67
C LYS A 277 -16.66 -22.12 -6.50
N LEU A 278 -17.45 -21.79 -5.49
CA LEU A 278 -17.02 -21.12 -4.28
C LEU A 278 -17.36 -21.98 -3.07
N ASN A 279 -16.51 -21.92 -2.06
CA ASN A 279 -16.71 -22.60 -0.78
C ASN A 279 -16.99 -21.61 0.35
N GLN A 280 -16.44 -20.40 0.22
CA GLN A 280 -16.48 -19.39 1.26
C GLN A 280 -16.58 -18.00 0.65
N ALA A 281 -17.22 -17.08 1.37
CA ALA A 281 -17.30 -15.67 1.06
C ALA A 281 -16.98 -14.80 2.28
N LEU A 282 -16.43 -13.62 2.05
CA LEU A 282 -16.15 -12.61 3.09
C LEU A 282 -16.62 -11.24 2.64
N ILE A 283 -17.54 -10.64 3.39
CA ILE A 283 -17.96 -9.23 3.26
C ILE A 283 -17.51 -8.48 4.51
N GLY A 284 -16.79 -7.39 4.33
CA GLY A 284 -16.32 -6.56 5.44
C GLY A 284 -14.91 -6.01 5.26
N THR A 285 -14.15 -6.02 6.36
CA THR A 285 -12.79 -5.48 6.49
C THR A 285 -12.74 -3.94 6.40
N CYS A 286 -11.55 -3.34 6.38
CA CYS A 286 -11.40 -1.90 6.16
C CYS A 286 -11.85 -1.44 4.76
N THR A 287 -11.93 -2.35 3.79
CA THR A 287 -12.22 -2.00 2.40
C THR A 287 -13.71 -1.79 2.18
N ASN A 288 -14.56 -2.72 2.65
CA ASN A 288 -16.01 -2.69 2.46
C ASN A 288 -16.78 -3.33 3.63
N GLY A 289 -16.59 -2.80 4.84
CA GLY A 289 -17.34 -3.19 6.03
C GLY A 289 -18.17 -2.06 6.63
N ARG A 290 -18.46 -1.01 5.85
CA ARG A 290 -19.24 0.15 6.29
C ARG A 290 -20.73 -0.13 6.14
N ILE A 291 -21.57 0.72 6.73
CA ILE A 291 -23.01 0.44 6.78
C ILE A 291 -23.62 0.37 5.38
N GLU A 292 -23.13 1.17 4.42
CA GLU A 292 -23.55 1.14 3.02
C GLU A 292 -23.25 -0.22 2.37
N ASP A 293 -22.07 -0.79 2.65
CA ASP A 293 -21.67 -2.11 2.14
C ASP A 293 -22.54 -3.22 2.74
N LEU A 294 -22.83 -3.13 4.04
CA LEU A 294 -23.68 -4.09 4.74
C LEU A 294 -25.13 -4.02 4.23
N ARG A 295 -25.68 -2.82 4.04
CA ARG A 295 -27.02 -2.63 3.43
C ARG A 295 -27.09 -3.19 2.01
N ALA A 296 -26.04 -2.99 1.19
CA ALA A 296 -25.97 -3.56 -0.15
C ALA A 296 -25.98 -5.10 -0.13
N ALA A 297 -25.22 -5.72 0.77
CA ALA A 297 -25.24 -7.17 0.96
C ALA A 297 -26.60 -7.66 1.47
N ALA A 298 -27.18 -6.98 2.47
CA ALA A 298 -28.45 -7.33 3.08
C ALA A 298 -29.61 -7.32 2.06
N LYS A 299 -29.66 -6.31 1.16
CA LYS A 299 -30.66 -6.23 0.08
C LYS A 299 -30.69 -7.50 -0.80
N ILE A 300 -29.55 -8.16 -0.99
CA ILE A 300 -29.43 -9.36 -1.80
C ILE A 300 -29.76 -10.63 -0.99
N LEU A 301 -29.36 -10.65 0.29
CA LEU A 301 -29.49 -11.80 1.17
C LEU A 301 -30.89 -11.92 1.81
N ASP A 302 -31.69 -10.85 1.80
CA ASP A 302 -32.98 -10.79 2.49
C ASP A 302 -33.93 -11.94 2.08
N GLY A 303 -34.45 -12.64 3.10
CA GLY A 303 -35.33 -13.79 2.93
C GLY A 303 -34.69 -15.02 2.23
N LYS A 304 -33.37 -15.06 2.07
CA LYS A 304 -32.64 -16.19 1.44
C LYS A 304 -31.88 -17.02 2.46
N LYS A 305 -31.36 -18.17 2.00
CA LYS A 305 -30.50 -19.07 2.76
C LYS A 305 -29.28 -19.42 1.93
N LEU A 306 -28.13 -19.52 2.58
CA LEU A 306 -26.90 -20.00 1.94
C LEU A 306 -27.02 -21.49 1.58
N PRO A 307 -26.30 -21.95 0.54
CA PRO A 307 -26.19 -23.38 0.24
C PRO A 307 -25.59 -24.17 1.41
N ASP A 308 -25.99 -25.44 1.54
CA ASP A 308 -25.43 -26.33 2.56
C ASP A 308 -23.90 -26.44 2.43
N GLY A 309 -23.20 -26.29 3.55
CA GLY A 309 -21.74 -26.33 3.61
C GLY A 309 -21.02 -25.06 3.13
N PHE A 310 -21.74 -24.04 2.63
CA PHE A 310 -21.15 -22.77 2.23
C PHE A 310 -20.92 -21.85 3.44
N GLN A 311 -19.77 -21.18 3.50
CA GLN A 311 -19.44 -20.25 4.58
C GLN A 311 -19.48 -18.79 4.13
N LEU A 312 -20.39 -17.98 4.67
CA LEU A 312 -20.33 -16.52 4.51
C LEU A 312 -19.91 -15.87 5.83
N LEU A 313 -18.88 -15.03 5.77
CA LEU A 313 -18.39 -14.23 6.89
C LEU A 313 -18.77 -12.76 6.68
N ILE A 314 -19.30 -12.11 7.71
CA ILE A 314 -19.63 -10.68 7.72
C ILE A 314 -18.80 -9.97 8.80
N ILE A 315 -18.07 -8.92 8.44
CA ILE A 315 -17.23 -8.15 9.37
C ILE A 315 -17.57 -6.66 9.28
N PRO A 316 -18.36 -6.12 10.22
CA PRO A 316 -18.54 -4.67 10.36
C PRO A 316 -17.20 -3.99 10.66
N ALA A 317 -16.93 -2.83 10.04
CA ALA A 317 -15.62 -2.19 10.11
C ALA A 317 -15.33 -1.51 11.46
N SER A 318 -16.36 -1.24 12.27
CA SER A 318 -16.22 -0.68 13.62
C SER A 318 -17.35 -1.13 14.54
N GLN A 319 -17.17 -0.90 15.84
CA GLN A 319 -18.22 -1.10 16.84
C GLN A 319 -19.48 -0.27 16.53
N GLU A 320 -19.31 0.97 16.09
CA GLU A 320 -20.42 1.87 15.75
C GLU A 320 -21.23 1.32 14.57
N ILE A 321 -20.55 0.88 13.50
CA ILE A 321 -21.22 0.27 12.35
C ILE A 321 -21.90 -1.05 12.75
N TYR A 322 -21.27 -1.83 13.64
CA TYR A 322 -21.89 -3.05 14.16
C TYR A 322 -23.21 -2.73 14.89
N LEU A 323 -23.20 -1.73 15.77
CA LEU A 323 -24.39 -1.31 16.52
C LEU A 323 -25.47 -0.76 15.58
N GLU A 324 -25.11 0.09 14.61
CA GLU A 324 -26.04 0.60 13.59
C GLU A 324 -26.68 -0.54 12.79
N ALA A 325 -25.86 -1.49 12.30
CA ALA A 325 -26.34 -2.67 11.59
C ALA A 325 -27.23 -3.57 12.46
N MET A 326 -27.02 -3.60 13.78
CA MET A 326 -27.85 -4.34 14.71
C MET A 326 -29.20 -3.66 14.93
N GLU A 327 -29.21 -2.33 15.08
CA GLU A 327 -30.41 -1.50 15.23
C GLU A 327 -31.29 -1.56 13.97
N GLU A 328 -30.69 -1.61 12.78
CA GLU A 328 -31.39 -1.82 11.50
C GLU A 328 -31.83 -3.28 11.27
N GLY A 329 -31.47 -4.21 12.14
CA GLY A 329 -31.80 -5.63 12.00
C GLY A 329 -30.97 -6.38 10.95
N LEU A 330 -29.94 -5.76 10.37
CA LEU A 330 -29.06 -6.38 9.37
C LEU A 330 -28.28 -7.56 9.98
N ILE A 331 -27.81 -7.44 11.22
CA ILE A 331 -27.11 -8.53 11.91
C ILE A 331 -27.99 -9.77 12.03
N LYS A 332 -29.25 -9.58 12.43
CA LYS A 332 -30.24 -10.66 12.49
C LYS A 332 -30.46 -11.28 11.11
N LEU A 333 -30.66 -10.46 10.08
CA LEU A 333 -30.84 -10.91 8.70
C LEU A 333 -29.66 -11.78 8.23
N PHE A 334 -28.41 -11.36 8.48
CA PHE A 334 -27.24 -12.13 8.10
C PHE A 334 -27.17 -13.48 8.81
N MET A 335 -27.43 -13.50 10.13
CA MET A 335 -27.46 -14.74 10.90
C MET A 335 -28.60 -15.67 10.43
N GLU A 336 -29.77 -15.13 10.16
CA GLU A 336 -30.91 -15.88 9.62
C GLU A 336 -30.60 -16.42 8.21
N THR A 337 -29.80 -15.73 7.41
CA THR A 337 -29.34 -16.23 6.10
C THR A 337 -28.37 -17.41 6.23
N GLY A 338 -27.75 -17.59 7.41
CA GLY A 338 -26.74 -18.62 7.70
C GLY A 338 -25.30 -18.07 7.70
N ALA A 339 -25.12 -16.75 7.64
CA ALA A 339 -23.80 -16.13 7.71
C ALA A 339 -23.28 -16.06 9.16
N ASN A 340 -21.96 -16.01 9.30
CA ASN A 340 -21.29 -15.78 10.58
C ASN A 340 -20.84 -14.31 10.67
N VAL A 341 -21.39 -13.58 11.63
CA VAL A 341 -20.99 -12.19 11.89
C VAL A 341 -19.85 -12.17 12.89
N LEU A 342 -18.69 -11.63 12.50
CA LEU A 342 -17.47 -11.60 13.31
C LEU A 342 -17.25 -10.22 13.95
N ALA A 343 -16.33 -10.17 14.93
CA ALA A 343 -15.98 -8.93 15.62
C ALA A 343 -15.32 -7.90 14.66
N PRO A 344 -15.50 -6.58 14.90
CA PRO A 344 -14.85 -5.53 14.13
C PRO A 344 -13.32 -5.61 14.19
N SER A 345 -12.73 -6.28 13.20
CA SER A 345 -11.32 -6.63 13.12
C SER A 345 -10.95 -6.90 11.67
N CYS A 346 -9.66 -7.09 11.36
CA CYS A 346 -9.27 -7.45 10.00
C CYS A 346 -9.76 -8.85 9.59
N GLY A 347 -10.03 -9.74 10.56
CA GLY A 347 -10.41 -11.14 10.30
C GLY A 347 -9.39 -11.86 9.40
N PRO A 348 -9.84 -12.74 8.49
CA PRO A 348 -8.94 -13.55 7.67
C PRO A 348 -8.28 -12.76 6.54
N CYS A 349 -8.57 -11.45 6.39
CA CYS A 349 -8.02 -10.59 5.33
C CYS A 349 -6.49 -10.62 5.25
N LEU A 350 -5.80 -10.71 6.40
CA LEU A 350 -4.34 -10.81 6.48
C LEU A 350 -3.83 -12.21 6.84
N GLY A 351 -4.72 -13.21 6.87
CA GLY A 351 -4.38 -14.58 7.20
C GLY A 351 -4.25 -14.89 8.69
N THR A 352 -4.92 -14.11 9.53
CA THR A 352 -5.07 -14.37 10.97
C THR A 352 -6.55 -14.33 11.38
N GLY A 353 -6.86 -14.58 12.66
CA GLY A 353 -8.23 -14.50 13.14
C GLY A 353 -9.14 -15.65 12.71
N GLN A 354 -10.44 -15.45 12.86
CA GLN A 354 -11.46 -16.44 12.51
C GLN A 354 -11.74 -16.42 11.00
N GLY A 355 -12.04 -17.59 10.42
CA GLY A 355 -12.45 -17.69 9.01
C GLY A 355 -11.32 -17.94 8.00
N ILE A 356 -10.20 -18.53 8.44
CA ILE A 356 -9.15 -19.03 7.54
C ILE A 356 -9.71 -20.15 6.65
N PRO A 357 -9.56 -20.09 5.31
CA PRO A 357 -10.09 -21.09 4.41
C PRO A 357 -9.32 -22.42 4.47
N ALA A 358 -10.01 -23.52 4.20
CA ALA A 358 -9.41 -24.85 4.12
C ALA A 358 -8.64 -25.07 2.80
N ASP A 359 -7.90 -26.17 2.72
CA ASP A 359 -7.15 -26.54 1.51
C ASP A 359 -8.10 -26.75 0.33
N GLY A 360 -7.72 -26.25 -0.85
CA GLY A 360 -8.51 -26.34 -2.08
C GLY A 360 -9.74 -25.41 -2.12
N TYR A 361 -9.98 -24.60 -1.07
CA TYR A 361 -11.13 -23.69 -1.06
C TYR A 361 -10.93 -22.53 -2.01
N THR A 362 -11.99 -22.21 -2.75
CA THR A 362 -12.10 -20.94 -3.48
C THR A 362 -12.97 -19.97 -2.69
N VAL A 363 -12.40 -18.80 -2.41
CA VAL A 363 -13.00 -17.73 -1.61
C VAL A 363 -13.30 -16.54 -2.51
N ILE A 364 -14.46 -15.91 -2.34
CA ILE A 364 -14.74 -14.57 -2.89
C ILE A 364 -14.84 -13.55 -1.76
N SER A 365 -14.14 -12.42 -1.86
CA SER A 365 -13.95 -11.50 -0.74
C SER A 365 -14.05 -10.04 -1.15
N THR A 366 -14.54 -9.19 -0.25
CA THR A 366 -14.46 -7.73 -0.40
C THR A 366 -13.11 -7.15 0.06
N ALA A 367 -12.18 -7.99 0.54
CA ALA A 367 -10.82 -7.59 0.91
C ALA A 367 -10.02 -7.01 -0.27
N ASN A 368 -8.80 -6.57 -0.01
CA ASN A 368 -7.99 -5.82 -0.98
C ASN A 368 -6.88 -6.63 -1.65
N ARG A 369 -6.48 -7.79 -1.12
CA ARG A 369 -5.38 -8.61 -1.68
C ARG A 369 -5.75 -10.07 -1.84
N ASN A 370 -5.21 -10.71 -2.87
CA ASN A 370 -5.49 -12.11 -3.24
C ASN A 370 -4.24 -12.94 -3.62
N PHE A 371 -3.05 -12.50 -3.23
CA PHE A 371 -1.84 -13.28 -3.47
C PHE A 371 -1.86 -14.63 -2.73
N LYS A 372 -1.09 -15.59 -3.24
CA LYS A 372 -1.05 -16.95 -2.68
C LYS A 372 -0.71 -16.93 -1.18
N GLY A 373 -1.58 -17.52 -0.36
CA GLY A 373 -1.43 -17.54 1.10
C GLY A 373 -1.94 -16.30 1.84
N ARG A 374 -2.51 -15.30 1.15
CA ARG A 374 -2.95 -14.04 1.77
C ARG A 374 -3.93 -14.24 2.92
N MET A 375 -4.91 -15.13 2.76
CA MET A 375 -5.90 -15.44 3.81
C MET A 375 -5.44 -16.56 4.76
N GLY A 376 -4.13 -16.77 4.91
CA GLY A 376 -3.55 -17.67 5.90
C GLY A 376 -3.40 -19.12 5.44
N ASN A 377 -3.93 -19.46 4.25
CA ASN A 377 -3.74 -20.76 3.63
C ASN A 377 -3.24 -20.61 2.17
N LYS A 378 -2.08 -21.22 1.87
CA LYS A 378 -1.44 -21.18 0.55
C LYS A 378 -2.15 -22.04 -0.49
N GLU A 379 -2.95 -23.02 -0.07
CA GLU A 379 -3.71 -23.92 -0.94
C GLU A 379 -5.13 -23.41 -1.22
N SER A 380 -5.42 -22.15 -0.87
CA SER A 380 -6.69 -21.48 -1.17
C SER A 380 -6.55 -20.46 -2.31
N ALA A 381 -7.62 -20.31 -3.08
CA ALA A 381 -7.73 -19.34 -4.17
C ALA A 381 -8.69 -18.21 -3.77
N ILE A 382 -8.29 -16.95 -3.99
CA ILE A 382 -9.04 -15.78 -3.49
C ILE A 382 -9.41 -14.87 -4.67
N TYR A 383 -10.70 -14.61 -4.82
CA TYR A 383 -11.26 -13.63 -5.75
C TYR A 383 -11.68 -12.38 -4.98
N LEU A 384 -11.49 -11.19 -5.56
CA LEU A 384 -11.90 -9.93 -4.92
C LEU A 384 -13.01 -9.26 -5.72
N ALA A 385 -14.11 -8.90 -5.07
CA ALA A 385 -15.26 -8.26 -5.73
C ALA A 385 -16.01 -7.29 -4.80
N SER A 386 -16.98 -6.55 -5.34
CA SER A 386 -17.86 -5.66 -4.58
C SER A 386 -18.81 -6.42 -3.65
N PRO A 387 -19.32 -5.78 -2.57
CA PRO A 387 -20.22 -6.44 -1.61
C PRO A 387 -21.42 -7.13 -2.26
N ALA A 388 -21.99 -6.51 -3.30
CA ALA A 388 -23.12 -7.07 -4.03
C ALA A 388 -22.75 -8.36 -4.77
N VAL A 389 -21.61 -8.37 -5.47
CA VAL A 389 -21.12 -9.55 -6.18
C VAL A 389 -20.78 -10.67 -5.19
N VAL A 390 -20.15 -10.35 -4.07
CA VAL A 390 -19.84 -11.33 -3.01
C VAL A 390 -21.11 -11.93 -2.44
N ALA A 391 -22.09 -11.11 -2.06
CA ALA A 391 -23.36 -11.57 -1.49
C ALA A 391 -24.15 -12.45 -2.47
N TYR A 392 -24.26 -12.02 -3.74
CA TYR A 392 -24.98 -12.78 -4.75
C TYR A 392 -24.29 -14.10 -5.08
N SER A 393 -22.96 -14.09 -5.23
CA SER A 393 -22.17 -15.29 -5.47
C SER A 393 -22.23 -16.27 -4.30
N ALA A 394 -22.31 -15.77 -3.06
CA ALA A 394 -22.48 -16.60 -1.87
C ALA A 394 -23.80 -17.39 -1.88
N LEU A 395 -24.90 -16.76 -2.31
CA LEU A 395 -26.19 -17.45 -2.46
C LEU A 395 -26.15 -18.53 -3.55
N LYS A 396 -25.35 -18.33 -4.60
CA LYS A 396 -25.23 -19.25 -5.73
C LYS A 396 -24.21 -20.37 -5.50
N GLY A 397 -23.27 -20.18 -4.57
CA GLY A 397 -22.11 -21.08 -4.40
C GLY A 397 -21.13 -21.04 -5.57
N GLU A 398 -21.21 -20.01 -6.42
CA GLU A 398 -20.33 -19.80 -7.57
C GLU A 398 -20.30 -18.32 -7.96
N ILE A 399 -19.22 -17.88 -8.62
CA ILE A 399 -19.10 -16.48 -9.07
C ILE A 399 -20.22 -16.17 -10.07
N SER A 400 -21.03 -15.18 -9.71
CA SER A 400 -22.28 -14.84 -10.39
C SER A 400 -22.49 -13.33 -10.45
N ASP A 401 -23.18 -12.87 -11.50
CA ASP A 401 -23.46 -11.45 -11.71
C ASP A 401 -24.79 -11.04 -11.04
N PRO A 402 -24.81 -10.07 -10.11
CA PRO A 402 -26.05 -9.64 -9.46
C PRO A 402 -27.07 -9.00 -10.42
N ARG A 403 -26.66 -8.61 -11.64
CA ARG A 403 -27.55 -8.11 -12.69
C ARG A 403 -28.22 -9.24 -13.49
N GLY A 404 -27.69 -10.47 -13.43
CA GLY A 404 -28.25 -11.67 -14.05
C GLY A 404 -27.36 -12.36 -15.09
N ASP A 405 -27.75 -13.57 -15.52
CA ASP A 405 -26.91 -14.45 -16.35
C ASP A 405 -26.85 -14.07 -17.84
N HIS A 406 -27.63 -13.10 -18.30
CA HIS A 406 -27.67 -12.69 -19.71
C HIS A 406 -26.55 -11.71 -20.09
N PHE A 407 -25.85 -11.14 -19.11
CA PHE A 407 -24.71 -10.26 -19.36
C PHE A 407 -23.52 -11.06 -19.90
N THR A 408 -22.82 -10.47 -20.88
CA THR A 408 -21.68 -11.08 -21.61
C THR A 408 -20.49 -10.14 -21.68
N ASP A 409 -20.38 -9.25 -20.68
CA ASP A 409 -19.32 -8.25 -20.61
C ASP A 409 -17.94 -8.90 -20.68
N LYS A 410 -16.99 -8.15 -21.25
CA LYS A 410 -15.58 -8.54 -21.32
C LYS A 410 -14.74 -7.40 -20.81
N PHE A 411 -13.85 -7.68 -19.86
CA PHE A 411 -12.97 -6.64 -19.35
C PHE A 411 -12.08 -6.12 -20.49
N PRO A 412 -12.05 -4.80 -20.73
CA PRO A 412 -11.45 -4.26 -21.96
C PRO A 412 -9.91 -4.17 -21.92
N PHE A 413 -9.30 -4.31 -20.74
CA PHE A 413 -7.85 -4.22 -20.58
C PHE A 413 -7.24 -5.61 -20.34
N ALA A 414 -6.09 -5.86 -20.95
CA ALA A 414 -5.27 -7.03 -20.67
C ALA A 414 -3.96 -6.57 -20.01
N ALA A 415 -3.58 -7.20 -18.91
CA ALA A 415 -2.29 -6.93 -18.28
C ALA A 415 -1.16 -7.46 -19.18
N GLU A 416 -0.27 -6.57 -19.63
CA GLU A 416 1.00 -6.99 -20.24
C GLU A 416 1.89 -7.62 -19.17
N GLN A 417 2.33 -8.85 -19.39
CA GLN A 417 3.29 -9.50 -18.51
C GLN A 417 4.63 -8.75 -18.62
N SER A 418 5.21 -8.39 -17.47
CA SER A 418 6.54 -7.78 -17.42
C SER A 418 7.55 -8.75 -18.03
N LYS A 419 8.40 -8.25 -18.93
CA LYS A 419 9.51 -9.04 -19.47
C LYS A 419 10.56 -9.21 -18.39
N THR A 420 10.92 -10.45 -18.10
CA THR A 420 12.10 -10.75 -17.29
C THR A 420 13.34 -10.66 -18.17
N VAL A 421 14.33 -9.90 -17.74
CA VAL A 421 15.68 -9.92 -18.32
C VAL A 421 16.52 -10.83 -17.44
N ASP A 422 17.15 -11.83 -18.05
CA ASP A 422 18.13 -12.70 -17.39
C ASP A 422 19.52 -12.34 -17.93
N ILE A 423 20.51 -12.22 -17.05
CA ILE A 423 21.90 -12.00 -17.45
C ILE A 423 22.50 -13.36 -17.83
N ALA A 424 23.00 -13.47 -19.05
CA ALA A 424 23.57 -14.74 -19.50
C ALA A 424 24.88 -15.06 -18.77
N GLN A 425 25.18 -16.35 -18.61
CA GLN A 425 26.43 -16.77 -17.99
C GLN A 425 27.64 -16.21 -18.78
N GLY A 426 28.49 -15.44 -18.11
CA GLY A 426 29.67 -14.80 -18.72
C GLY A 426 29.41 -13.44 -19.37
N GLU A 427 28.16 -12.96 -19.37
CA GLU A 427 27.84 -11.59 -19.74
C GLU A 427 28.35 -10.63 -18.66
N ASP A 428 29.29 -9.75 -19.02
CA ASP A 428 29.83 -8.78 -18.08
C ASP A 428 28.95 -7.53 -18.05
N ARG A 429 28.32 -7.23 -16.91
CA ARG A 429 27.56 -6.00 -16.68
C ARG A 429 28.34 -4.92 -15.94
N TYR A 430 29.59 -5.19 -15.54
CA TYR A 430 30.42 -4.28 -14.79
C TYR A 430 31.47 -3.60 -15.68
N ALA A 431 31.48 -2.26 -15.69
CA ALA A 431 32.53 -1.49 -16.34
C ALA A 431 32.72 -0.13 -15.65
N ALA A 432 33.97 0.33 -15.53
CA ALA A 432 34.30 1.66 -15.01
C ALA A 432 33.63 2.03 -13.65
N GLY A 433 33.50 1.07 -12.73
CA GLY A 433 32.87 1.29 -11.42
C GLY A 433 31.34 1.36 -11.46
N SER A 434 30.72 0.95 -12.57
CA SER A 434 29.26 0.98 -12.76
C SER A 434 28.73 -0.38 -13.23
N TRP A 435 27.59 -0.78 -12.67
CA TRP A 435 26.81 -1.96 -13.06
C TRP A 435 25.68 -1.55 -14.00
N ASN A 436 25.68 -2.10 -15.23
CA ASN A 436 24.71 -1.77 -16.26
C ASN A 436 23.50 -2.71 -16.24
N TYR A 437 22.43 -2.25 -15.60
CA TYR A 437 21.09 -2.86 -15.61
C TYR A 437 20.05 -1.89 -16.19
N ALA A 438 20.46 -0.93 -17.03
CA ALA A 438 19.59 0.12 -17.56
C ALA A 438 18.44 -0.42 -18.44
N ASP A 439 18.64 -1.61 -19.02
CA ASP A 439 17.67 -2.39 -19.80
C ASP A 439 16.79 -3.31 -18.94
N VAL A 440 17.00 -3.34 -17.62
CA VAL A 440 16.35 -4.28 -16.70
C VAL A 440 15.24 -3.57 -15.93
N ASP A 441 14.03 -3.67 -16.46
CA ASP A 441 12.81 -3.27 -15.75
C ASP A 441 12.35 -4.40 -14.81
N ASN A 442 11.68 -4.04 -13.71
CA ASN A 442 11.07 -4.95 -12.74
C ASN A 442 12.05 -5.94 -12.08
N LEU A 443 13.32 -5.54 -11.89
CA LEU A 443 14.26 -6.33 -11.10
C LEU A 443 13.72 -6.46 -9.67
N ASN A 444 13.25 -7.66 -9.31
CA ASN A 444 12.53 -7.89 -8.07
C ASN A 444 13.44 -8.37 -6.94
N THR A 445 12.99 -8.24 -5.69
CA THR A 445 13.79 -8.58 -4.51
C THR A 445 14.12 -10.07 -4.40
N ASP A 446 13.35 -10.97 -5.02
CA ASP A 446 13.64 -12.41 -5.07
C ASP A 446 14.80 -12.73 -6.03
N GLN A 447 14.91 -12.01 -7.16
CA GLN A 447 16.06 -12.05 -8.06
C GLN A 447 17.31 -11.46 -7.41
N MET A 448 17.15 -10.38 -6.64
CA MET A 448 18.25 -9.77 -5.89
C MET A 448 18.71 -10.62 -4.70
N PHE A 449 17.81 -11.33 -4.02
CA PHE A 449 18.14 -12.22 -2.91
C PHE A 449 17.04 -13.27 -2.71
N ALA A 450 17.36 -14.52 -3.04
CA ALA A 450 16.38 -15.59 -3.08
C ALA A 450 15.70 -15.83 -1.72
N GLY A 451 14.37 -15.90 -1.72
CA GLY A 451 13.58 -15.99 -0.49
C GLY A 451 13.88 -17.16 0.43
N LYS A 452 14.37 -18.28 -0.12
CA LYS A 452 14.79 -19.46 0.66
C LYS A 452 15.82 -19.12 1.74
N PHE A 453 16.72 -18.16 1.47
CA PHE A 453 17.78 -17.79 2.40
C PHE A 453 17.28 -16.91 3.55
N THR A 454 16.13 -16.26 3.41
CA THR A 454 15.60 -15.34 4.44
C THR A 454 15.16 -16.05 5.72
N TYR A 455 14.98 -17.37 5.68
CA TYR A 455 14.67 -18.19 6.86
C TYR A 455 15.90 -18.54 7.69
N GLU A 456 17.09 -18.46 7.08
CA GLU A 456 18.37 -18.86 7.69
C GLU A 456 19.27 -17.67 7.98
N ILE A 457 19.12 -16.58 7.22
CA ILE A 457 19.95 -15.39 7.28
C ILE A 457 19.09 -14.21 7.73
N ASN A 458 19.37 -13.66 8.91
CA ASN A 458 18.68 -12.48 9.39
C ASN A 458 19.09 -11.26 8.55
N SER A 459 18.17 -10.32 8.33
CA SER A 459 18.49 -9.06 7.63
C SER A 459 19.56 -8.24 8.36
N SER A 460 19.79 -8.46 9.66
CA SER A 460 20.89 -7.83 10.39
C SER A 460 22.28 -8.42 10.13
N GLU A 461 22.38 -9.55 9.41
CA GLU A 461 23.62 -10.29 9.19
C GLU A 461 24.17 -10.03 7.78
N ALA A 462 24.54 -8.77 7.50
CA ALA A 462 24.95 -8.33 6.17
C ALA A 462 26.08 -9.17 5.54
N GLU A 463 27.06 -9.59 6.34
CA GLU A 463 28.16 -10.48 5.90
C GLU A 463 27.66 -11.81 5.33
N LYS A 464 26.59 -12.37 5.90
CA LYS A 464 25.98 -13.61 5.43
C LYS A 464 25.11 -13.39 4.19
N ILE A 465 24.59 -12.18 4.00
CA ILE A 465 23.79 -11.82 2.82
C ILE A 465 24.67 -11.74 1.57
N MET A 466 25.88 -11.17 1.70
CA MET A 466 26.76 -10.85 0.59
C MET A 466 26.98 -12.01 -0.41
N PRO A 467 27.32 -13.25 0.01
CA PRO A 467 27.56 -14.34 -0.93
C PRO A 467 26.38 -14.66 -1.85
N PHE A 468 25.15 -14.32 -1.45
CA PHE A 468 23.93 -14.63 -2.20
C PHE A 468 23.29 -13.41 -2.87
N LEU A 469 23.85 -12.22 -2.64
CA LEU A 469 23.34 -10.97 -3.21
C LEU A 469 23.49 -11.01 -4.74
N PHE A 470 22.37 -10.86 -5.44
CA PHE A 470 22.21 -10.88 -6.90
C PHE A 470 22.57 -12.21 -7.58
N LYS A 471 22.92 -13.26 -6.84
CA LYS A 471 23.26 -14.59 -7.41
C LYS A 471 22.15 -15.22 -8.27
N GLY A 472 20.89 -14.85 -8.04
CA GLY A 472 19.75 -15.30 -8.85
C GLY A 472 19.54 -14.51 -10.15
N PHE A 473 20.37 -13.51 -10.42
CA PHE A 473 20.21 -12.56 -11.51
C PHE A 473 21.54 -12.28 -12.24
N ASP A 474 22.57 -11.82 -11.53
CA ASP A 474 23.95 -11.64 -12.02
C ASP A 474 24.89 -12.36 -11.05
N ASP A 475 25.34 -13.56 -11.44
CA ASP A 475 26.22 -14.42 -10.63
C ASP A 475 27.58 -13.75 -10.35
N SER A 476 28.01 -12.78 -11.15
CA SER A 476 29.29 -12.10 -10.95
C SER A 476 29.22 -10.98 -9.92
N PHE A 477 28.02 -10.53 -9.54
CA PHE A 477 27.82 -9.34 -8.73
C PHE A 477 28.48 -9.39 -7.36
N SER A 478 28.11 -10.37 -6.53
CA SER A 478 28.57 -10.44 -5.14
C SER A 478 30.08 -10.65 -5.00
N ASP A 479 30.73 -11.22 -6.03
CA ASP A 479 32.16 -11.50 -6.03
C ASP A 479 32.99 -10.29 -6.51
N ARG A 480 32.38 -9.34 -7.21
CA ARG A 480 33.10 -8.24 -7.90
C ARG A 480 32.71 -6.84 -7.42
N VAL A 481 31.54 -6.66 -6.80
CA VAL A 481 31.08 -5.36 -6.31
C VAL A 481 32.08 -4.77 -5.31
N LYS A 482 32.34 -3.47 -5.43
CA LYS A 482 33.29 -2.73 -4.60
C LYS A 482 32.65 -1.50 -3.99
N GLU A 483 33.24 -1.07 -2.88
CA GLU A 483 32.91 0.23 -2.29
C GLU A 483 33.08 1.34 -3.33
N GLY A 484 32.07 2.19 -3.46
CA GLY A 484 32.03 3.28 -4.44
C GLY A 484 31.33 2.94 -5.75
N ASP A 485 31.01 1.67 -6.02
CA ASP A 485 30.33 1.26 -7.25
C ASP A 485 28.92 1.88 -7.35
N ILE A 486 28.46 2.11 -8.59
CA ILE A 486 27.13 2.64 -8.91
C ILE A 486 26.33 1.59 -9.67
N LEU A 487 25.03 1.45 -9.38
CA LEU A 487 24.11 0.65 -10.19
C LEU A 487 23.28 1.60 -11.05
N VAL A 488 23.20 1.34 -12.36
CA VAL A 488 22.28 2.03 -13.27
C VAL A 488 21.20 1.03 -13.68
N ALA A 489 19.93 1.27 -13.30
CA ALA A 489 18.84 0.30 -13.43
C ALA A 489 17.60 0.85 -14.15
N GLY A 490 16.77 -0.04 -14.71
CA GLY A 490 15.53 0.30 -15.37
C GLY A 490 14.41 0.79 -14.43
N ALA A 491 13.16 0.60 -14.86
CA ALA A 491 11.96 0.94 -14.11
C ALA A 491 11.58 -0.12 -13.06
N ASN A 492 10.86 0.30 -12.03
CA ASN A 492 10.32 -0.55 -10.96
C ASN A 492 11.39 -1.38 -10.24
N PHE A 493 12.56 -0.78 -9.99
CA PHE A 493 13.67 -1.43 -9.30
C PHE A 493 13.27 -1.83 -7.87
N GLY A 494 13.60 -3.06 -7.47
CA GLY A 494 13.34 -3.58 -6.13
C GLY A 494 11.88 -3.95 -5.87
N CYS A 495 11.12 -4.26 -6.92
CA CYS A 495 9.72 -4.66 -6.79
C CYS A 495 9.56 -6.05 -6.14
N GLY A 496 8.31 -6.41 -5.83
CA GLY A 496 7.99 -7.71 -5.22
C GLY A 496 8.01 -7.71 -3.69
N SER A 497 8.69 -8.68 -3.09
CA SER A 497 8.66 -8.94 -1.64
C SER A 497 9.24 -7.76 -0.83
N SER A 498 8.64 -7.44 0.32
CA SER A 498 9.06 -6.34 1.22
C SER A 498 10.33 -6.62 2.04
N ARG A 499 11.26 -7.40 1.50
CA ARG A 499 12.46 -7.85 2.22
C ARG A 499 13.53 -6.79 2.16
N GLU A 500 14.21 -6.58 3.28
CA GLU A 500 15.27 -5.58 3.39
C GLU A 500 16.65 -6.12 3.02
N HIS A 501 16.81 -7.45 2.87
CA HIS A 501 18.10 -8.09 2.61
C HIS A 501 18.87 -7.49 1.43
N PRO A 502 18.26 -7.23 0.25
CA PRO A 502 19.00 -6.60 -0.84
C PRO A 502 19.48 -5.19 -0.49
N CYS A 503 18.65 -4.37 0.18
CA CYS A 503 19.04 -3.04 0.62
C CYS A 503 20.24 -3.10 1.59
N VAL A 504 20.19 -4.03 2.55
CA VAL A 504 21.28 -4.26 3.51
C VAL A 504 22.54 -4.71 2.79
N GLY A 505 22.43 -5.67 1.86
CA GLY A 505 23.57 -6.18 1.11
C GLY A 505 24.23 -5.10 0.25
N LEU A 506 23.45 -4.33 -0.50
CA LEU A 506 23.96 -3.22 -1.32
C LEU A 506 24.61 -2.12 -0.46
N ALA A 507 23.99 -1.74 0.65
CA ALA A 507 24.57 -0.77 1.59
C ALA A 507 25.88 -1.29 2.22
N TYR A 508 25.91 -2.56 2.62
CA TYR A 508 27.09 -3.20 3.20
C TYR A 508 28.24 -3.36 2.21
N ALA A 509 27.93 -3.67 0.94
CA ALA A 509 28.90 -3.70 -0.16
C ALA A 509 29.54 -2.33 -0.45
N GLY A 510 28.98 -1.24 0.11
CA GLY A 510 29.47 0.12 -0.11
C GLY A 510 29.05 0.70 -1.45
N VAL A 511 27.95 0.22 -2.04
CA VAL A 511 27.37 0.82 -3.25
C VAL A 511 27.08 2.29 -2.99
N LYS A 512 27.66 3.17 -3.82
CA LYS A 512 27.55 4.63 -3.65
C LYS A 512 26.13 5.12 -3.89
N ALA A 513 25.48 4.62 -4.93
CA ALA A 513 24.07 4.90 -5.24
C ALA A 513 23.51 3.90 -6.25
N VAL A 514 22.19 3.79 -6.28
CA VAL A 514 21.44 3.25 -7.43
C VAL A 514 20.80 4.41 -8.18
N ILE A 515 21.03 4.50 -9.48
CA ILE A 515 20.37 5.46 -10.38
C ILE A 515 19.36 4.66 -11.21
N CYS A 516 18.07 4.95 -11.09
CA CYS A 516 17.04 4.19 -11.80
C CYS A 516 15.92 5.05 -12.38
N LYS A 517 15.12 4.47 -13.28
CA LYS A 517 13.97 5.16 -13.89
C LYS A 517 12.82 5.29 -12.88
N SER A 518 12.55 4.23 -12.14
CA SER A 518 11.61 4.23 -11.02
C SER A 518 11.97 3.11 -10.04
N VAL A 519 11.42 3.19 -8.84
CA VAL A 519 11.75 2.29 -7.72
C VAL A 519 10.49 1.95 -6.95
N ASN A 520 10.40 0.68 -6.55
CA ASN A 520 9.30 0.24 -5.71
C ASN A 520 9.27 1.02 -4.38
N ARG A 521 8.09 1.50 -4.01
CA ARG A 521 7.93 2.33 -2.80
C ARG A 521 8.47 1.72 -1.51
N ILE A 522 8.38 0.40 -1.33
CA ILE A 522 8.84 -0.26 -0.11
C ILE A 522 10.37 -0.35 -0.13
N PHE A 523 10.92 -0.74 -1.28
CA PHE A 523 12.36 -0.85 -1.48
C PHE A 523 13.07 0.50 -1.28
N TYR A 524 12.50 1.58 -1.80
CA TYR A 524 13.06 2.93 -1.63
C TYR A 524 13.17 3.33 -0.16
N ARG A 525 12.13 3.06 0.63
CA ARG A 525 12.13 3.38 2.07
C ARG A 525 13.13 2.52 2.84
N SER A 526 13.14 1.23 2.55
CA SER A 526 14.13 0.31 3.14
C SER A 526 15.56 0.73 2.79
N SER A 527 15.81 1.15 1.55
CA SER A 527 17.12 1.68 1.11
C SER A 527 17.56 2.87 1.95
N VAL A 528 16.66 3.85 2.17
CA VAL A 528 16.97 4.99 3.05
C VAL A 528 17.26 4.53 4.48
N ASN A 529 16.50 3.59 5.03
CA ASN A 529 16.72 3.06 6.36
C ASN A 529 18.08 2.37 6.53
N GLN A 530 18.57 1.70 5.49
CA GLN A 530 19.87 1.03 5.48
C GLN A 530 21.03 1.92 5.03
N GLY A 531 20.76 3.17 4.64
CA GLY A 531 21.78 4.10 4.19
C GLY A 531 22.21 3.94 2.73
N LEU A 532 21.37 3.30 1.89
CA LEU A 532 21.59 3.17 0.45
C LEU A 532 20.89 4.33 -0.31
N PRO A 533 21.63 5.23 -0.97
CA PRO A 533 21.05 6.26 -1.80
C PRO A 533 20.44 5.68 -3.08
N ILE A 534 19.20 6.09 -3.40
CA ILE A 534 18.57 5.82 -4.69
C ILE A 534 18.20 7.16 -5.33
N ILE A 535 18.60 7.35 -6.58
CA ILE A 535 18.35 8.55 -7.39
C ILE A 535 17.43 8.16 -8.54
N LEU A 536 16.27 8.82 -8.61
CA LEU A 536 15.34 8.66 -9.73
C LEU A 536 15.66 9.67 -10.82
N LEU A 537 16.24 9.19 -11.91
CA LEU A 537 16.69 10.05 -13.01
C LEU A 537 16.62 9.33 -14.36
N PRO A 538 15.39 9.11 -14.90
CA PRO A 538 15.17 8.34 -16.12
C PRO A 538 16.04 8.78 -17.29
N GLU A 539 16.19 10.09 -17.48
CA GLU A 539 16.96 10.68 -18.56
C GLU A 539 18.47 10.38 -18.48
N ALA A 540 19.02 10.18 -17.28
CA ALA A 540 20.40 9.76 -17.09
C ALA A 540 20.56 8.27 -17.37
N VAL A 541 19.57 7.46 -16.96
CA VAL A 541 19.53 6.01 -17.28
C VAL A 541 19.44 5.80 -18.79
N ASP A 542 18.56 6.53 -19.48
CA ASP A 542 18.39 6.42 -20.93
C ASP A 542 19.63 6.88 -21.72
N ALA A 543 20.42 7.79 -21.15
CA ALA A 543 21.64 8.28 -21.77
C ALA A 543 22.86 7.38 -21.52
N TYR A 544 22.83 6.55 -20.47
CA TYR A 544 23.96 5.72 -20.06
C TYR A 544 24.21 4.56 -21.03
N LYS A 545 25.48 4.35 -21.35
CA LYS A 545 25.98 3.16 -22.03
C LYS A 545 27.05 2.49 -21.19
N GLN A 546 27.16 1.17 -21.31
CA GLN A 546 28.15 0.41 -20.56
C GLN A 546 29.56 0.96 -20.78
N GLY A 547 30.27 1.21 -19.69
CA GLY A 547 31.62 1.76 -19.70
C GLY A 547 31.69 3.29 -19.64
N ASP A 548 30.55 3.98 -19.75
CA ASP A 548 30.48 5.41 -19.49
C ASP A 548 30.86 5.70 -18.03
N LYS A 549 31.67 6.73 -17.82
CA LYS A 549 31.98 7.20 -16.47
C LYS A 549 30.75 7.88 -15.88
N VAL A 550 30.39 7.47 -14.66
CA VAL A 550 29.27 8.05 -13.89
C VAL A 550 29.83 8.74 -12.65
N GLU A 551 29.48 10.02 -12.46
CA GLU A 551 29.81 10.79 -11.27
C GLU A 551 28.54 11.37 -10.65
N ILE A 552 28.54 11.50 -9.32
CA ILE A 552 27.39 11.97 -8.55
C ILE A 552 27.87 13.04 -7.57
N ASP A 553 27.23 14.20 -7.63
CA ASP A 553 27.27 15.26 -6.63
C ASP A 553 25.89 15.37 -5.96
N PHE A 554 25.77 14.81 -4.75
CA PHE A 554 24.53 14.80 -3.98
C PHE A 554 24.10 16.19 -3.51
N ALA A 555 25.07 17.08 -3.25
CA ALA A 555 24.81 18.41 -2.72
C ALA A 555 24.37 19.36 -3.84
N ALA A 556 24.98 19.25 -5.03
CA ALA A 556 24.56 20.01 -6.20
C ALA A 556 23.32 19.41 -6.90
N GLY A 557 22.98 18.15 -6.62
CA GLY A 557 21.89 17.44 -7.29
C GLY A 557 22.24 17.11 -8.74
N ILE A 558 23.47 16.66 -9.01
CA ILE A 558 23.98 16.42 -10.37
C ILE A 558 24.46 14.98 -10.50
N VAL A 559 24.02 14.31 -11.57
CA VAL A 559 24.63 13.09 -12.10
C VAL A 559 25.27 13.43 -13.44
N THR A 560 26.53 13.07 -13.61
CA THR A 560 27.26 13.24 -14.88
C THR A 560 27.48 11.88 -15.53
N VAL A 561 26.94 11.68 -16.73
CA VAL A 561 27.13 10.47 -17.53
C VAL A 561 27.85 10.82 -18.82
N ALA A 562 29.04 10.26 -19.04
CA ALA A 562 29.88 10.55 -20.21
C ALA A 562 30.09 12.07 -20.47
N GLY A 563 30.21 12.86 -19.38
CA GLY A 563 30.40 14.32 -19.44
C GLY A 563 29.10 15.14 -19.63
N LYS A 564 27.93 14.51 -19.75
CA LYS A 564 26.63 15.19 -19.79
C LYS A 564 26.01 15.24 -18.39
N GLU A 565 25.60 16.42 -17.96
CA GLU A 565 24.93 16.64 -16.67
C GLU A 565 23.43 16.39 -16.75
N PHE A 566 22.91 15.72 -15.72
CA PHE A 566 21.49 15.50 -15.45
C PHE A 566 21.21 15.93 -14.01
N ARG A 567 20.06 16.56 -13.77
CA ARG A 567 19.77 17.23 -12.49
C ARG A 567 18.63 16.55 -11.75
N PHE A 568 18.82 16.34 -10.46
CA PHE A 568 17.79 15.93 -9.52
C PHE A 568 17.73 16.94 -8.37
N SER A 569 16.62 16.96 -7.63
CA SER A 569 16.51 17.85 -6.46
C SER A 569 17.59 17.53 -5.43
N PRO A 570 18.40 18.51 -4.99
CA PRO A 570 19.44 18.29 -3.99
C PRO A 570 18.92 17.58 -2.73
N LEU A 571 19.72 16.64 -2.22
CA LEU A 571 19.32 15.89 -1.03
C LEU A 571 19.44 16.77 0.22
N PRO A 572 18.43 16.80 1.11
CA PRO A 572 18.53 17.55 2.36
C PRO A 572 19.69 17.09 3.22
N ALA A 573 20.38 18.02 3.89
CA ALA A 573 21.49 17.69 4.80
C ALA A 573 21.11 16.65 5.86
N LYS A 574 19.87 16.69 6.36
CA LYS A 574 19.35 15.70 7.31
C LYS A 574 19.23 14.29 6.71
N LEU A 575 18.90 14.18 5.42
CA LEU A 575 18.91 12.89 4.71
C LEU A 575 20.34 12.41 4.45
N MET A 576 21.25 13.32 4.05
CA MET A 576 22.67 12.98 3.92
C MET A 576 23.24 12.45 5.22
N GLY A 577 22.89 13.06 6.36
CA GLY A 577 23.27 12.54 7.67
C GLY A 577 22.77 11.11 7.95
N ILE A 578 21.61 10.72 7.41
CA ILE A 578 21.14 9.32 7.50
C ILE A 578 22.05 8.38 6.70
N PHE A 579 22.46 8.78 5.49
CA PHE A 579 23.36 7.99 4.65
C PHE A 579 24.76 7.91 5.25
N ASP A 580 25.31 9.02 5.74
CA ASP A 580 26.62 9.10 6.38
C ASP A 580 26.69 8.24 7.65
N ALA A 581 25.58 8.15 8.41
CA ALA A 581 25.48 7.29 9.58
C ALA A 581 25.25 5.80 9.21
N LYS A 582 25.20 5.46 7.92
CA LYS A 582 24.88 4.12 7.39
C LYS A 582 23.51 3.62 7.88
N GLY A 583 22.51 4.51 7.85
CA GLY A 583 21.12 4.17 8.09
C GLY A 583 20.43 4.95 9.22
N LEU A 584 19.09 4.90 9.20
CA LEU A 584 18.23 5.72 10.05
C LEU A 584 18.42 5.42 11.54
N VAL A 585 18.55 4.15 11.91
CA VAL A 585 18.74 3.74 13.31
C VAL A 585 20.00 4.37 13.91
N ASN A 586 21.11 4.34 13.16
CA ASN A 586 22.38 4.89 13.61
C ASN A 586 22.32 6.41 13.69
N TYR A 587 21.72 7.05 12.68
CA TYR A 587 21.50 8.49 12.69
C TYR A 587 20.68 8.95 13.90
N VAL A 588 19.57 8.26 14.20
CA VAL A 588 18.69 8.55 15.34
C VAL A 588 19.41 8.35 16.69
N LYS A 589 20.35 7.41 16.78
CA LYS A 589 21.18 7.17 17.98
C LYS A 589 22.25 8.22 18.18
N ALA A 590 22.90 8.65 17.09
CA ALA A 590 24.00 9.61 17.14
C ALA A 590 23.52 11.05 17.43
N ASN A 591 22.28 11.38 17.02
CA ASN A 591 21.65 12.68 17.22
C ASN A 591 20.62 12.65 18.37
N ALA A 592 20.82 11.76 19.34
CA ALA A 592 19.93 11.52 20.47
C ALA A 592 20.11 12.55 21.59
#